data_AF-A0A531KC62-F1
#
_entry.id   AF-A0A531KC62-F1
#
_cell.length_a   1.000
_cell.length_b   1.000
_cell.length_c   1.000
_cell.angle_alpha   90.00
_cell.angle_beta   90.00
_cell.angle_gamma   90.00
#
_symmetry.space_group_name_H-M   'P 1'
#
loop_
_entity.id
_entity.type
_entity.pdbx_description
1 polymer ?
#
loop_
_entity_poly.entity_id
_entity_poly.type
_entity_poly.pdbx_seq_one_letter_code
_entity_poly.pdbx_strand_id
1 'polypeptide(L)'
;VVPVVALLLRSVTEPVPGLHNYATLFGDGTYTRVFFNTFLVATVVTAVTIIVAFPVAWMLAIMPPALGSIVFGIIILSMWTNLLTRTYAWMVLLQRTGVINRTLMDIGLISQPLPLINNLTGVTIGMVYIMLPFMILPLVGTLRA
;
A
#
# COMPACT_ATOMS: atom_id res chain seq x y z
N VAL A 1 6.32 22.38 -12.58
CA VAL A 1 5.64 22.40 -13.90
C VAL A 1 6.62 22.25 -15.05
N VAL A 2 7.67 23.10 -15.13
CA VAL A 2 8.71 23.02 -16.19
C VAL A 2 9.29 21.62 -16.43
N PRO A 3 9.65 20.81 -15.42
CA PRO A 3 10.21 19.47 -15.65
C PRO A 3 9.20 18.48 -16.25
N VAL A 4 7.93 18.59 -15.85
CA VAL A 4 6.86 17.71 -16.36
C VAL A 4 6.59 18.03 -17.82
N VAL A 5 6.51 19.31 -18.18
CA VAL A 5 6.34 19.75 -19.57
C VAL A 5 7.53 19.29 -20.43
N ALA A 6 8.76 19.41 -19.92
CA ALA A 6 9.94 18.92 -20.62
C ALA A 6 9.89 17.40 -20.86
N LEU A 7 9.44 16.61 -19.89
CA LEU A 7 9.27 15.16 -20.04
C LEU A 7 8.16 14.79 -21.02
N LEU A 8 7.05 15.53 -21.03
CA LEU A 8 5.95 15.33 -21.97
C LEU A 8 6.33 15.70 -23.40
N LEU A 9 7.15 16.74 -23.58
CA LEU A 9 7.70 17.08 -24.90
C LEU A 9 8.66 15.98 -25.36
N ARG A 10 9.58 15.54 -24.49
CA ARG A 10 10.52 14.46 -24.80
C ARG A 10 9.84 13.13 -25.14
N SER A 11 8.70 12.82 -24.52
CA SER A 11 7.96 11.58 -24.84
C SER A 11 7.38 11.55 -26.25
N VAL A 12 7.23 12.71 -26.90
CA VAL A 12 6.75 12.84 -28.28
C VAL A 12 7.90 13.09 -29.27
N THR A 13 8.97 13.77 -28.84
CA THR A 13 10.04 14.22 -29.74
C THR A 13 11.25 13.29 -29.81
N GLU A 14 11.53 12.51 -28.77
CA GLU A 14 12.71 11.63 -28.68
C GLU A 14 12.29 10.16 -28.60
N PRO A 15 12.99 9.20 -29.25
CA PRO A 15 14.14 9.34 -30.16
C PRO A 15 13.77 9.71 -31.60
N VAL A 16 12.50 9.54 -32.00
CA VAL A 16 11.96 9.95 -33.30
C VAL A 16 10.66 10.72 -33.03
N PRO A 17 10.44 11.90 -33.64
CA PRO A 17 9.20 12.65 -33.46
C PRO A 17 7.98 11.82 -33.90
N GLY A 18 7.04 11.59 -32.99
CA GLY A 18 5.79 10.90 -33.28
C GLY A 18 5.18 10.15 -32.10
N LEU A 19 4.11 9.41 -32.38
CA LEU A 19 3.37 8.62 -31.38
C LEU A 19 3.91 7.17 -31.24
N HIS A 20 5.09 6.89 -31.81
CA HIS A 20 5.66 5.54 -31.82
C HIS A 20 5.96 5.03 -30.40
N ASN A 21 6.38 5.92 -29.49
CA ASN A 21 6.59 5.61 -28.08
C ASN A 21 5.30 5.15 -27.37
N TYR A 22 4.14 5.66 -27.79
CA TYR A 22 2.85 5.22 -27.28
C TYR A 22 2.41 3.91 -27.94
N ALA A 23 2.72 3.71 -29.22
CA ALA A 23 2.47 2.44 -29.90
C ALA A 23 3.29 1.28 -29.30
N THR A 24 4.54 1.52 -28.89
CA THR A 24 5.36 0.51 -28.18
C THR A 24 4.89 0.27 -26.75
N LEU A 25 4.37 1.28 -26.04
CA LEU A 25 3.73 1.13 -24.72
C LEU A 25 2.56 0.14 -24.75
N PHE A 26 1.72 0.20 -25.77
CA PHE A 26 0.57 -0.71 -25.94
C PHE A 26 0.90 -1.97 -26.75
N GLY A 27 1.97 -1.94 -27.56
CA GLY A 27 2.40 -3.05 -28.41
C GLY A 27 3.28 -4.08 -27.70
N ASP A 28 4.03 -3.68 -26.68
CA ASP A 28 4.83 -4.60 -25.86
C ASP A 28 3.97 -5.16 -24.72
N GLY A 29 3.74 -6.48 -24.75
CA GLY A 29 2.96 -7.18 -23.73
C GLY A 29 3.53 -7.01 -22.31
N THR A 30 4.82 -6.69 -22.19
CA THR A 30 5.47 -6.45 -20.90
C THR A 30 4.97 -5.17 -20.23
N TYR A 31 4.94 -4.04 -20.95
CA TYR A 31 4.47 -2.77 -20.41
C TYR A 31 2.99 -2.83 -20.05
N THR A 32 2.18 -3.44 -20.92
CA THR A 32 0.75 -3.65 -20.67
C THR A 32 0.53 -4.51 -19.43
N ARG A 33 1.30 -5.60 -19.25
CA ARG A 33 1.21 -6.45 -18.07
C ARG A 33 1.62 -5.73 -16.78
N VAL A 34 2.69 -4.94 -16.80
CA VAL A 34 3.10 -4.13 -15.65
C VAL A 34 2.00 -3.13 -15.29
N PHE A 35 1.41 -2.47 -16.29
CA PHE A 35 0.30 -1.53 -16.10
C PHE A 35 -0.91 -2.18 -15.40
N PHE A 36 -1.37 -3.34 -15.92
CA PHE A 36 -2.46 -4.08 -15.28
C PHE A 36 -2.10 -4.59 -13.89
N ASN A 37 -0.87 -5.04 -13.66
CA ASN A 37 -0.42 -5.46 -12.34
C ASN A 37 -0.46 -4.29 -11.34
N THR A 38 -0.02 -3.10 -11.73
CA THR A 38 -0.09 -1.91 -10.87
C THR A 38 -1.53 -1.57 -10.52
N PHE A 39 -2.43 -1.60 -11.50
CA PHE A 39 -3.85 -1.35 -11.26
C PHE A 39 -4.46 -2.40 -10.32
N LEU A 40 -4.19 -3.68 -10.56
CA LEU A 40 -4.64 -4.78 -9.70
C LEU A 40 -4.12 -4.60 -8.26
N VAL A 41 -2.83 -4.34 -8.08
CA VAL A 41 -2.22 -4.09 -6.76
C VAL A 41 -2.92 -2.91 -6.08
N ALA A 42 -3.10 -1.80 -6.78
CA ALA A 42 -3.76 -0.61 -6.23
C ALA A 42 -5.21 -0.93 -5.81
N THR A 43 -6.00 -1.60 -6.66
CA THR A 43 -7.38 -1.98 -6.34
C THR A 43 -7.44 -2.90 -5.12
N VAL A 44 -6.58 -3.94 -5.07
CA VAL A 44 -6.54 -4.88 -3.93
C VAL A 44 -6.16 -4.16 -2.65
N VAL A 45 -5.13 -3.31 -2.69
CA VAL A 45 -4.69 -2.52 -1.53
C VAL A 45 -5.81 -1.60 -1.07
N THR A 46 -6.46 -0.86 -1.97
CA THR A 46 -7.57 0.03 -1.62
C THR A 46 -8.72 -0.74 -0.99
N ALA A 47 -9.14 -1.85 -1.58
CA ALA A 47 -10.24 -2.67 -1.04
C ALA A 47 -9.92 -3.18 0.36
N VAL A 48 -8.74 -3.77 0.56
CA VAL A 48 -8.31 -4.28 1.89
C VAL A 48 -8.19 -3.13 2.89
N THR A 49 -7.63 -1.99 2.47
CA THR A 49 -7.49 -0.83 3.36
C THR A 49 -8.86 -0.32 3.80
N ILE A 50 -9.86 -0.23 2.91
CA ILE A 50 -11.22 0.19 3.28
C ILE A 50 -11.83 -0.79 4.29
N ILE A 51 -11.72 -2.10 4.01
CA ILE A 51 -12.29 -3.16 4.87
C ILE A 51 -11.70 -3.08 6.28
N VAL A 52 -10.41 -2.77 6.43
CA VAL A 52 -9.73 -2.70 7.73
C VAL A 52 -9.87 -1.32 8.37
N ALA A 53 -9.81 -0.23 7.60
CA ALA A 53 -9.89 1.14 8.12
C ALA A 53 -11.29 1.48 8.63
N PHE A 54 -12.35 0.98 7.97
CA PHE A 54 -13.73 1.25 8.35
C PHE A 54 -14.07 0.85 9.80
N PRO A 55 -13.85 -0.41 10.25
CA PRO A 55 -14.14 -0.79 11.63
C PRO A 55 -13.29 -0.02 12.64
N VAL A 56 -12.03 0.31 12.29
CA VAL A 56 -11.15 1.12 13.15
C VAL A 56 -11.69 2.54 13.28
N ALA A 57 -12.09 3.17 12.18
CA ALA A 57 -12.66 4.51 12.19
C ALA A 57 -14.02 4.56 12.92
N TRP A 58 -14.86 3.54 12.72
CA TRP A 58 -16.13 3.38 13.43
C TRP A 58 -15.94 3.23 14.94
N MET A 59 -14.97 2.40 15.36
CA MET A 59 -14.62 2.26 16.77
C MET A 59 -14.13 3.59 17.37
N LEU A 60 -13.30 4.34 16.64
CA LEU A 60 -12.86 5.67 17.05
C LEU A 60 -14.01 6.69 17.12
N ALA A 61 -15.04 6.56 16.29
CA ALA A 61 -16.19 7.45 16.29
C ALA A 61 -17.09 7.25 17.51
N ILE A 62 -17.26 6.00 17.97
CA ILE A 62 -18.14 5.65 19.10
C ILE A 62 -17.44 5.75 20.46
N MET A 63 -16.10 5.66 20.49
CA MET A 63 -15.33 5.74 21.73
C MET A 63 -15.44 7.12 22.42
N PRO A 64 -15.28 7.16 23.77
CA PRO A 64 -15.19 8.43 24.51
C PRO A 64 -14.12 9.37 23.92
N PRO A 65 -14.37 10.69 23.86
CA PRO A 65 -13.48 11.64 23.17
C PRO A 65 -12.01 11.60 23.62
N ALA A 66 -11.78 11.39 24.92
CA ALA A 66 -10.43 11.29 25.50
C ALA A 66 -9.69 10.04 25.01
N LEU A 67 -10.32 8.87 25.07
CA LEU A 67 -9.73 7.61 24.60
C LEU A 67 -9.56 7.60 23.08
N GLY A 68 -10.56 8.08 22.35
CA GLY A 68 -10.48 8.19 20.89
C GLY A 68 -9.33 9.07 20.42
N SER A 69 -9.05 10.18 21.13
CA SER A 69 -7.92 11.06 20.82
C SER A 69 -6.57 10.39 21.10
N ILE A 70 -6.45 9.59 22.17
CA ILE A 70 -5.23 8.84 22.48
C ILE A 70 -4.96 7.76 21.42
N VAL A 71 -5.96 6.93 21.11
CA VAL A 71 -5.82 5.85 20.11
C VAL A 71 -5.49 6.42 18.74
N PHE A 72 -6.17 7.50 18.35
CA PHE A 72 -5.87 8.22 17.11
C PHE A 72 -4.44 8.78 17.10
N GLY A 73 -4.00 9.37 18.22
CA GLY A 73 -2.62 9.81 18.40
C GLY A 73 -1.61 8.68 18.19
N ILE A 74 -1.84 7.50 18.76
CA ILE A 74 -0.98 6.31 18.57
C ILE A 74 -0.91 5.90 17.09
N ILE A 75 -2.05 5.91 16.39
CA ILE A 75 -2.10 5.58 14.94
C ILE A 75 -1.23 6.55 14.14
N ILE A 76 -1.34 7.86 14.41
CA ILE A 76 -0.55 8.88 13.72
C ILE A 76 0.94 8.81 14.11
N LEU A 77 1.25 8.56 15.38
CA LEU A 77 2.62 8.37 15.86
C LEU A 77 3.29 7.16 15.20
N SER A 78 2.54 6.09 14.94
CA SER A 78 3.04 4.94 14.17
C SER A 78 3.50 5.35 12.76
N MET A 79 2.79 6.30 12.16
CA MET A 79 3.09 6.83 10.82
C MET A 79 4.36 7.69 10.77
N TRP A 80 4.81 8.27 11.89
CA TRP A 80 6.02 9.11 11.96
C TRP A 80 7.33 8.35 11.79
N THR A 81 7.29 7.02 11.72
CA THR A 81 8.48 6.20 11.45
C THR A 81 8.96 6.37 10.00
N ASN A 82 10.29 6.43 9.80
CA ASN A 82 10.88 6.58 8.47
C ASN A 82 10.45 5.41 7.55
N LEU A 83 10.08 5.73 6.31
CA LEU A 83 9.63 4.76 5.30
C LEU A 83 10.62 3.59 5.14
N LEU A 84 11.93 3.86 5.13
CA LEU A 84 12.95 2.82 4.99
C LEU A 84 12.95 1.86 6.18
N THR A 85 12.96 2.40 7.40
CA THR A 85 12.92 1.60 8.63
C THR A 85 11.71 0.69 8.65
N ARG A 86 10.55 1.21 8.26
CA ARG A 86 9.31 0.44 8.16
C ARG A 86 9.39 -0.67 7.11
N THR A 87 9.94 -0.38 5.93
CA THR A 87 10.12 -1.39 4.88
C THR A 87 11.03 -2.52 5.35
N TYR A 88 12.13 -2.21 6.04
CA TYR A 88 13.01 -3.24 6.61
C TYR A 88 12.33 -4.04 7.73
N ALA A 89 11.59 -3.39 8.62
CA ALA A 89 10.83 -4.07 9.67
C ALA A 89 9.83 -5.07 9.07
N TRP A 90 9.03 -4.65 8.09
CA TRP A 90 8.11 -5.54 7.38
C TRP A 90 8.83 -6.64 6.61
N MET A 91 9.97 -6.34 6.00
CA MET A 91 10.79 -7.35 5.34
C MET A 91 11.20 -8.44 6.34
N VAL A 92 11.75 -8.09 7.51
CA VAL A 92 12.13 -9.06 8.54
C VAL A 92 10.93 -9.88 9.05
N LEU A 93 9.76 -9.24 9.22
CA LEU A 93 8.55 -9.93 9.69
C LEU A 93 7.97 -10.91 8.64
N LEU A 94 8.04 -10.55 7.36
CA LEU A 94 7.50 -11.33 6.22
C LEU A 94 8.50 -12.30 5.61
N GLN A 95 9.74 -12.33 6.08
CA GLN A 95 10.71 -13.35 5.69
C GLN A 95 10.18 -14.77 5.96
N ARG A 96 10.74 -15.76 5.25
CA ARG A 96 10.38 -17.17 5.45
C ARG A 96 10.58 -17.63 6.90
N THR A 97 11.61 -17.10 7.56
CA THR A 97 11.91 -17.31 8.99
C THR A 97 11.38 -16.19 9.88
N GLY A 98 10.57 -15.28 9.33
CA GLY A 98 9.99 -14.16 10.06
C GLY A 98 8.93 -14.57 11.08
N VAL A 99 8.54 -13.64 11.95
CA VAL A 99 7.58 -13.89 13.03
C VAL A 99 6.25 -14.37 12.47
N ILE A 100 5.78 -13.80 11.35
CA ILE A 100 4.47 -14.11 10.75
C ILE A 100 4.42 -15.57 10.28
N ASN A 101 5.45 -16.03 9.57
CA ASN A 101 5.49 -17.42 9.13
C ASN A 101 5.61 -18.39 10.31
N ARG A 102 6.39 -18.05 11.35
CA ARG A 102 6.50 -18.87 12.57
C ARG A 102 5.17 -19.00 13.28
N THR A 103 4.48 -17.89 13.58
CA THR A 103 3.17 -17.96 14.23
C THR A 103 2.13 -18.70 13.41
N LEU A 104 2.12 -18.55 12.07
CA LEU A 104 1.22 -19.31 11.21
C LEU A 104 1.51 -20.82 11.24
N MET A 105 2.78 -21.22 11.34
CA MET A 105 3.19 -22.62 11.49
C MET A 105 2.86 -23.15 12.90
N ASP A 106 3.10 -22.37 13.95
CA ASP A 106 2.87 -22.75 15.34
C ASP A 106 1.37 -22.97 15.62
N ILE A 107 0.49 -22.18 14.99
CA ILE A 107 -0.97 -22.33 15.08
C ILE A 107 -1.47 -23.50 14.19
N GLY A 108 -0.59 -24.11 13.39
CA GLY A 108 -0.92 -25.22 12.49
C GLY A 108 -1.70 -24.81 11.24
N LEU A 109 -1.77 -23.51 10.93
CA LEU A 109 -2.51 -23.00 9.78
C LEU A 109 -1.78 -23.29 8.45
N ILE A 110 -0.45 -23.40 8.48
CA ILE A 110 0.39 -23.70 7.31
C ILE A 110 1.43 -24.78 7.66
N SER A 111 1.70 -25.68 6.72
CA SER A 111 2.71 -26.74 6.88
C SER A 111 4.12 -26.35 6.39
N GLN A 112 4.21 -25.28 5.59
CA GLN A 112 5.47 -24.77 5.01
C GLN A 112 5.45 -23.24 4.97
N PRO A 113 6.61 -22.57 5.14
CA PRO A 113 6.67 -21.12 5.19
C PRO A 113 6.29 -20.50 3.85
N LEU A 114 5.30 -19.61 3.89
CA LEU A 114 4.82 -18.91 2.71
C LEU A 114 5.88 -17.91 2.22
N PRO A 115 6.15 -17.85 0.89
CA PRO A 115 6.91 -16.74 0.34
C PRO A 115 6.02 -15.49 0.44
N LEU A 116 6.24 -14.65 1.45
CA LEU A 116 5.51 -13.38 1.63
C LEU A 116 6.34 -12.15 1.20
N ILE A 117 7.62 -12.35 0.87
CA ILE A 117 8.50 -11.32 0.32
C ILE A 117 8.47 -11.30 -1.20
N ASN A 118 8.65 -10.11 -1.78
CA ASN A 118 8.76 -9.87 -3.22
C ASN A 118 7.54 -10.36 -4.03
N ASN A 119 6.35 -10.29 -3.45
CA ASN A 119 5.10 -10.65 -4.11
C ASN A 119 3.96 -9.71 -3.71
N LEU A 120 2.81 -9.92 -4.35
CA LEU A 120 1.59 -9.14 -4.12
C LEU A 120 1.22 -9.08 -2.64
N THR A 121 1.23 -10.21 -1.92
CA THR A 121 0.82 -10.26 -0.51
C THR A 121 1.69 -9.37 0.37
N GLY A 122 3.02 -9.46 0.23
CA GLY A 122 3.93 -8.61 1.00
C GLY A 122 3.78 -7.12 0.68
N VAL A 123 3.62 -6.79 -0.60
CA VAL A 123 3.36 -5.42 -1.05
C VAL A 123 2.02 -4.93 -0.48
N THR A 124 0.98 -5.75 -0.51
CA THR A 124 -0.34 -5.41 0.02
C THR A 124 -0.30 -5.15 1.51
N ILE A 125 0.32 -6.02 2.31
CA ILE A 125 0.45 -5.83 3.76
C ILE A 125 1.19 -4.52 4.09
N GLY A 126 2.33 -4.30 3.43
CA GLY A 126 3.11 -3.09 3.59
C GLY A 126 2.28 -1.85 3.25
N MET A 127 1.70 -1.81 2.04
CA MET A 127 0.92 -0.65 1.56
C MET A 127 -0.32 -0.38 2.41
N VAL A 128 -1.06 -1.41 2.83
CA VAL A 128 -2.23 -1.26 3.71
C VAL A 128 -1.80 -0.56 5.00
N TYR A 129 -0.73 -1.01 5.67
CA TYR A 129 -0.23 -0.34 6.87
C TYR A 129 0.09 1.14 6.63
N ILE A 130 0.65 1.50 5.47
CA ILE A 130 0.96 2.89 5.11
C ILE A 130 -0.31 3.69 4.90
N MET A 131 -1.30 3.13 4.20
CA MET A 131 -2.51 3.84 3.78
C MET A 131 -3.58 3.91 4.88
N LEU A 132 -3.55 2.99 5.86
CA LEU A 132 -4.48 2.96 6.99
C LEU A 132 -4.67 4.32 7.67
N PRO A 133 -3.63 5.01 8.17
CA PRO A 133 -3.82 6.30 8.83
C PRO A 133 -4.48 7.33 7.91
N PHE A 134 -4.03 7.41 6.65
CA PHE A 134 -4.60 8.34 5.66
C PHE A 134 -6.07 8.07 5.34
N MET A 135 -6.52 6.82 5.42
CA MET A 135 -7.92 6.45 5.20
C MET A 135 -8.78 6.62 6.46
N ILE A 136 -8.22 6.40 7.64
CA ILE A 136 -8.91 6.59 8.93
C ILE A 136 -9.21 8.07 9.17
N LEU A 137 -8.29 8.99 8.82
CA LEU A 137 -8.45 10.44 8.96
C LEU A 137 -9.82 10.97 8.44
N PRO A 138 -10.16 10.80 7.15
CA PRO A 138 -11.44 11.28 6.61
C PRO A 138 -12.65 10.47 7.09
N LEU A 139 -12.49 9.16 7.34
CA LEU A 139 -13.60 8.32 7.83
C LEU A 139 -14.03 8.74 9.23
N VAL A 140 -13.10 9.01 10.14
CA VAL A 140 -13.45 9.49 11.49
C VAL A 140 -14.12 10.87 11.43
N GLY A 141 -13.65 11.76 10.54
CA GLY A 141 -14.23 13.09 10.36
C GLY A 141 -15.69 13.04 9.88
N THR A 142 -16.04 12.07 9.04
CA THR A 142 -17.41 11.90 8.53
C THR A 142 -18.32 11.14 9.49
N LEU A 143 -17.79 10.19 10.26
CA LEU A 143 -18.57 9.39 11.22
C LEU A 143 -18.88 10.13 12.53
N ARG A 144 -18.09 11.15 12.88
CA ARG A 144 -18.31 12.00 14.08
C ARG A 144 -19.13 13.27 13.79
N ALA A 145 -19.35 13.58 12.52
CA ALA A 145 -20.18 14.72 12.10
C ALA A 145 -21.67 14.37 12.25
#